data_AF-A0AAU1KZF9-F1
#
_entry.id   AF-A0AAU1KZF9-F1
#
_cell.length_a   1.000
_cell.length_b   1.000
_cell.length_c   1.000
_cell.angle_alpha   90.00
_cell.angle_beta   90.00
_cell.angle_gamma   90.00
#
_symmetry.space_group_name_H-M   'P 1'
#
loop_
_entity.id
_entity.type
_entity.pdbx_description
1 polymer ?
#
loop_
_entity_poly.entity_id
_entity_poly.type
_entity_poly.pdbx_seq_one_letter_code
_entity_poly.pdbx_strand_id
1 'polypeptide(L)' 'MDETLDLLDTLLDGVTEPRLNLISEDEARALMVLPKLLDDTDQSEDIRRAAGKMRFRIGSRLA' A
#
# COMPACT_ATOMS: atom_id res chain seq x y z
N MET A 1 17.01 20.23 -1.38
CA MET A 1 16.02 19.33 -2.01
C MET A 1 15.76 18.27 -0.96
N ASP A 2 14.52 18.19 -0.48
CA ASP A 2 14.13 17.19 0.51
C ASP A 2 13.98 15.87 -0.24
N GLU A 3 14.90 14.93 -0.04
CA GLU A 3 14.93 13.63 -0.72
C GLU A 3 13.60 12.87 -0.56
N THR A 4 12.84 13.18 0.50
CA THR A 4 11.50 12.65 0.76
C THR A 4 10.48 13.13 -0.29
N LEU A 5 10.56 14.40 -0.70
CA LEU A 5 9.68 14.98 -1.72
C LEU A 5 10.03 14.46 -3.11
N ASP A 6 11.32 14.32 -3.42
CA ASP A 6 11.76 13.74 -4.70
C ASP A 6 11.36 12.25 -4.83
N LEU A 7 11.36 11.51 -3.71
CA LEU A 7 10.87 10.13 -3.63
C LEU A 7 9.34 10.06 -3.80
N LEU A 8 8.60 10.99 -3.19
CA LEU A 8 7.14 11.10 -3.36
C LEU A 8 6.77 11.45 -4.80
N ASP A 9 7.45 12.39 -5.44
CA ASP A 9 7.25 12.74 -6.85
C ASP A 9 7.58 11.57 -7.80
N THR A 10 8.60 10.77 -7.47
CA THR A 10 8.95 9.56 -8.23
C THR A 10 7.89 8.46 -8.05
N LEU A 11 7.30 8.34 -6.86
CA LEU A 11 6.18 7.44 -6.59
C LEU A 11 4.86 7.95 -7.20
N LEU A 12 4.76 9.24 -7.48
CA LEU A 12 3.66 9.93 -8.17
C LEU A 12 3.99 10.19 -9.64
N ASP A 13 4.76 9.31 -10.29
CA ASP A 13 4.92 9.41 -11.73
C ASP A 13 3.55 9.36 -12.45
N GLY A 14 3.51 9.81 -13.70
CA GLY A 14 2.27 9.93 -14.48
C GLY A 14 1.48 8.62 -14.66
N VAL A 15 1.98 7.49 -14.20
CA VAL A 15 1.31 6.18 -14.18
C VAL A 15 0.72 5.87 -12.80
N THR A 16 1.42 6.16 -11.71
CA THR A 16 0.96 5.90 -10.33
C THR A 16 -0.01 6.94 -9.79
N GLU A 17 0.16 8.22 -10.14
CA GLU A 17 -0.72 9.30 -9.68
C GLU A 17 -2.19 9.09 -10.10
N PRO A 18 -2.53 8.70 -11.35
CA PRO A 18 -3.91 8.37 -11.73
C PRO A 18 -4.47 7.15 -10.99
N ARG A 19 -3.62 6.19 -10.62
CA ARG A 19 -4.03 4.95 -9.93
C ARG A 19 -4.33 5.19 -8.47
N LEU A 20 -3.57 6.07 -7.82
CA LEU A 20 -3.86 6.51 -6.46
C LEU A 20 -5.20 7.25 -6.37
N ASN A 21 -5.63 7.95 -7.43
CA ASN A 21 -6.97 8.53 -7.50
C ASN A 21 -8.10 7.47 -7.64
N LEU A 22 -7.78 6.20 -7.91
CA LEU A 22 -8.74 5.10 -8.05
C LEU A 22 -8.90 4.25 -6.78
N ILE A 23 -8.24 4.61 -5.68
CA ILE A 23 -8.41 3.92 -4.39
C ILE A 23 -9.57 4.54 -3.61
N SER A 24 -10.37 3.70 -2.95
CA SER A 24 -11.30 4.19 -1.95
C SER A 24 -10.54 4.65 -0.69
N GLU A 25 -11.21 5.44 0.15
CA GLU A 25 -10.65 5.86 1.44
C GLU A 25 -10.26 4.64 2.31
N ASP A 26 -11.05 3.57 2.28
CA ASP A 26 -10.75 2.35 3.04
C ASP A 26 -9.56 1.59 2.48
N GLU A 27 -9.37 1.58 1.16
CA GLU A 27 -8.20 0.97 0.53
C GLU A 27 -6.93 1.78 0.82
N ALA A 28 -7.02 3.11 0.85
CA ALA A 28 -5.92 3.97 1.27
C ALA A 28 -5.52 3.66 2.72
N ARG A 29 -6.49 3.59 3.65
CA ARG A 29 -6.25 3.22 5.05
C ARG A 29 -5.65 1.82 5.16
N ALA A 30 -6.14 0.86 4.38
CA ALA A 30 -5.59 -0.50 4.36
C ALA A 30 -4.12 -0.47 3.90
N LEU A 31 -3.79 0.25 2.83
CA LEU A 31 -2.41 0.34 2.33
C LEU A 31 -1.45 0.99 3.36
N MET A 32 -1.93 1.85 4.25
CA MET A 32 -1.13 2.40 5.35
C MET A 32 -0.88 1.39 6.48
N VAL A 33 -1.86 0.52 6.77
CA VAL A 33 -1.82 -0.39 7.93
C VAL A 33 -1.22 -1.76 7.60
N LEU A 34 -1.46 -2.27 6.40
CA LEU A 34 -1.05 -3.61 5.97
C LEU A 34 0.47 -3.86 6.04
N PRO A 35 1.36 -2.91 5.71
CA PRO A 35 2.80 -3.11 5.86
C PRO A 35 3.19 -3.43 7.31
N LYS A 36 2.65 -2.68 8.28
CA LYS A 36 2.90 -2.91 9.71
C LYS A 36 2.43 -4.31 10.15
N LEU A 37 1.26 -4.75 9.67
CA LEU A 37 0.74 -6.08 9.98
C LEU A 37 1.57 -7.21 9.37
N LEU A 38 2.22 -6.97 8.22
CA LEU A 38 3.07 -7.96 7.57
C LEU A 38 4.44 -8.09 8.24
N ASP A 39 4.97 -6.98 8.74
CA ASP A 39 6.27 -6.91 9.40
C ASP A 39 6.21 -7.30 10.89
N ASP A 40 5.04 -7.24 11.51
CA ASP A 40 4.82 -7.61 12.91
C ASP A 40 4.84 -9.14 13.09
N THR A 41 5.96 -9.67 13.58
CA THR A 41 6.17 -11.10 13.84
C THR A 41 5.36 -11.63 15.02
N ASP A 42 4.82 -10.74 15.87
CA ASP A 42 3.96 -11.13 16.99
C ASP A 42 2.52 -11.39 16.53
N GLN A 43 2.16 -11.01 15.30
CA GLN A 43 0.87 -11.37 14.70
C GLN A 43 0.81 -12.85 14.33
N SER A 44 -0.36 -13.43 14.55
CA SER A 44 -0.69 -14.77 14.05
C SER A 44 -0.43 -14.89 12.55
N GLU A 45 0.02 -16.07 12.11
CA GLU A 45 0.22 -16.38 10.70
C GLU A 45 -1.05 -16.14 9.88
N ASP A 46 -2.24 -16.41 10.45
CA ASP A 46 -3.52 -16.19 9.77
C ASP A 46 -3.75 -14.71 9.47
N ILE A 47 -3.39 -13.83 10.42
CA ILE A 47 -3.50 -12.37 10.27
C ILE A 47 -2.53 -11.88 9.19
N ARG A 48 -1.27 -12.31 9.25
CA ARG A 48 -0.25 -11.96 8.24
C ARG A 48 -0.63 -12.46 6.84
N ARG A 49 -1.18 -13.69 6.76
CA ARG A 49 -1.68 -14.27 5.50
C ARG A 49 -2.87 -13.49 4.96
N ALA A 50 -3.84 -13.11 5.81
CA ALA A 50 -4.98 -12.30 5.41
C ALA A 50 -4.54 -10.91 4.92
N ALA A 51 -3.61 -10.27 5.64
CA ALA A 51 -3.01 -8.99 5.24
C ALA A 51 -2.31 -9.09 3.88
N GLY A 52 -1.52 -10.16 3.66
CA GLY A 52 -0.85 -10.40 2.39
C GLY A 52 -1.82 -10.55 1.22
N LYS A 53 -2.90 -11.32 1.42
CA LYS A 53 -3.97 -11.47 0.41
C LYS A 53 -4.66 -10.13 0.10
N MET A 54 -4.92 -9.31 1.13
CA MET A 54 -5.56 -8.02 0.95
C MET A 54 -4.66 -7.04 0.18
N ARG A 55 -3.37 -6.94 0.56
CA ARG A 55 -2.37 -6.14 -0.16
C ARG A 55 -2.25 -6.56 -1.63
N PHE A 56 -2.22 -7.87 -1.88
CA PHE A 56 -2.15 -8.40 -3.25
C PHE A 56 -3.39 -8.04 -4.08
N ARG A 57 -4.59 -8.15 -3.50
CA ARG A 57 -5.85 -7.79 -4.19
C ARG A 57 -5.90 -6.31 -4.57
N ILE A 58 -5.52 -5.43 -3.65
CA ILE A 58 -5.48 -3.98 -3.91
C ILE A 58 -4.42 -3.68 -4.98
N GLY A 59 -3.20 -4.19 -4.82
CA GLY A 59 -2.12 -4.00 -5.78
C GLY A 59 -2.46 -4.51 -7.19
N SER A 60 -3.05 -5.71 -7.30
CA SER A 60 -3.46 -6.29 -8.59
C SER A 60 -4.58 -5.51 -9.27
N ARG A 61 -5.44 -4.83 -8.52
CA ARG A 61 -6.49 -3.97 -9.07
C ARG A 61 -5.93 -2.66 -9.63
N LEU A 62 -4.83 -2.18 -9.04
CA LEU A 62 -4.19 -0.92 -9.40
C LEU A 62 -3.13 -1.06 -10.49
N ALA A 63 -2.53 -2.25 -10.66
CA ALA A 63 -1.52 -2.55 -11.68
C ALA A 63 -2.09 -2.55 -13.11
#